data_AF-A0A538HBR9-F1
#
_entry.id   AF-A0A538HBR9-F1
#
_cell.length_a   1.000
_cell.length_b   1.000
_cell.length_c   1.000
_cell.angle_alpha   90.00
_cell.angle_beta   90.00
_cell.angle_gamma   90.00
#
_symmetry.space_group_name_H-M   'P 1'
#
loop_
_entity.id
_entity.type
_entity.pdbx_description
1 polymer ?
#
loop_
_entity_poly.entity_id
_entity_poly.type
_entity_poly.pdbx_seq_one_letter_code
_entity_poly.pdbx_strand_id
1 'polypeptide(L)'
;MKRLDAKRVRVLLAVSFALAVLVALGLAAGVGVTSLSSVAEAYEYSTTITTSTTTTTSTTTTTTPTTTKPGKGCGDKNHLHDRRFECKITISDVSKKEGDSGTTAFVFTVAVSGSPTSTVTVDWATGGGTASPVTDYVPANGTVSFAPGVTTKTVTISVVGDTDPEPNETFFVNLSNPSPNAYVLDPQGVGTILNDD
;
A
#
# COMPACT_ATOMS: atom_id res chain seq x y z
N MET A 1 8.05 -47.63 -32.77
CA MET A 1 8.40 -47.02 -34.07
C MET A 1 7.13 -46.70 -34.83
N LYS A 2 7.03 -45.45 -35.34
CA LYS A 2 6.07 -44.93 -36.36
C LYS A 2 4.62 -44.70 -35.89
N ARG A 3 3.91 -43.63 -36.29
CA ARG A 3 4.19 -42.37 -37.01
C ARG A 3 2.90 -41.52 -36.91
N LEU A 4 3.07 -40.21 -36.73
CA LEU A 4 2.34 -39.05 -37.28
C LEU A 4 0.79 -39.02 -37.35
N ASP A 5 0.20 -38.11 -36.56
CA ASP A 5 -0.29 -36.75 -36.94
C ASP A 5 -1.23 -36.60 -38.17
N ALA A 6 -2.40 -35.96 -37.98
CA ALA A 6 -2.93 -34.91 -38.88
C ALA A 6 -4.24 -34.24 -38.39
N LYS A 7 -4.15 -32.92 -38.16
CA LYS A 7 -5.07 -31.83 -38.61
C LYS A 7 -6.57 -31.91 -38.27
N ARG A 8 -7.06 -31.05 -37.37
CA ARG A 8 -7.59 -29.67 -37.63
C ARG A 8 -8.81 -29.60 -38.56
N VAL A 9 -10.01 -29.26 -38.03
CA VAL A 9 -11.02 -28.44 -38.72
C VAL A 9 -11.79 -27.59 -37.68
N ARG A 10 -11.82 -26.27 -37.91
CA ARG A 10 -12.59 -25.24 -37.17
C ARG A 10 -14.03 -25.18 -37.70
N VAL A 11 -14.97 -24.54 -36.98
CA VAL A 11 -16.12 -23.68 -37.43
C VAL A 11 -17.15 -23.65 -36.28
N LEU A 12 -17.27 -22.57 -35.49
CA LEU A 12 -18.03 -21.32 -35.68
C LEU A 12 -19.58 -21.46 -35.59
N LEU A 13 -20.15 -20.82 -34.58
CA LEU A 13 -21.30 -19.88 -34.62
C LEU A 13 -22.44 -20.14 -33.61
N ALA A 14 -22.86 -19.02 -33.02
CA ALA A 14 -23.77 -18.78 -31.90
C ALA A 14 -25.25 -19.06 -32.15
N VAL A 15 -26.05 -19.22 -31.07
CA VAL A 15 -27.44 -18.69 -30.87
C VAL A 15 -27.70 -18.72 -29.35
N SER A 16 -27.66 -17.63 -28.58
CA SER A 16 -28.64 -16.53 -28.39
C SER A 16 -29.99 -16.88 -27.74
N PHE A 17 -30.17 -16.28 -26.56
CA PHE A 17 -31.36 -15.56 -26.05
C PHE A 17 -32.60 -16.30 -25.48
N ALA A 18 -32.73 -16.08 -24.15
CA ALA A 18 -33.87 -15.60 -23.37
C ALA A 18 -35.12 -16.47 -23.18
N LEU A 19 -35.57 -16.59 -21.91
CA LEU A 19 -36.83 -15.99 -21.46
C LEU A 19 -36.87 -15.95 -19.93
N ALA A 20 -37.20 -14.78 -19.35
CA ALA A 20 -37.46 -14.61 -17.93
C ALA A 20 -38.96 -14.78 -17.65
N VAL A 21 -39.31 -15.44 -16.54
CA VAL A 21 -40.65 -15.40 -15.95
C VAL A 21 -40.50 -15.17 -14.44
N LEU A 22 -40.96 -14.02 -13.96
CA LEU A 22 -41.25 -13.75 -12.54
C LEU A 22 -42.61 -14.39 -12.18
N VAL A 23 -42.82 -14.75 -10.90
CA VAL A 23 -43.86 -14.15 -10.02
C VAL A 23 -44.02 -14.92 -8.69
N ALA A 24 -44.17 -14.10 -7.64
CA ALA A 24 -44.86 -14.24 -6.34
C ALA A 24 -44.29 -15.08 -5.18
N LEU A 25 -44.08 -14.35 -4.07
CA LEU A 25 -43.94 -14.80 -2.68
C LEU A 25 -45.28 -15.21 -2.06
N GLY A 26 -45.26 -16.17 -1.13
CA GLY A 26 -46.36 -16.40 -0.17
C GLY A 26 -46.21 -17.61 0.77
N LEU A 27 -45.54 -17.39 1.91
CA LEU A 27 -45.77 -17.93 3.28
C LEU A 27 -45.95 -19.44 3.62
N ALA A 28 -45.16 -19.89 4.62
CA ALA A 28 -45.52 -20.69 5.82
C ALA A 28 -44.70 -21.99 6.09
N ALA A 29 -44.62 -22.36 7.38
CA ALA A 29 -43.50 -23.02 8.07
C ALA A 29 -43.47 -24.57 8.11
N GLY A 30 -42.23 -25.12 8.02
CA GLY A 30 -41.59 -26.13 8.88
C GLY A 30 -42.09 -27.58 9.00
N VAL A 31 -41.27 -28.58 8.61
CA VAL A 31 -41.03 -29.87 9.32
C VAL A 31 -39.67 -30.46 8.87
N GLY A 32 -38.85 -30.99 9.78
CA GLY A 32 -37.58 -31.68 9.47
C GLY A 32 -37.74 -33.20 9.29
N VAL A 33 -36.80 -33.87 8.61
CA VAL A 33 -36.63 -35.33 8.66
C VAL A 33 -35.20 -35.79 8.34
N THR A 34 -34.87 -36.90 8.99
CA THR A 34 -33.61 -37.62 9.21
C THR A 34 -33.06 -38.38 7.99
N SER A 35 -31.75 -38.62 7.96
CA SER A 35 -31.05 -39.43 6.94
C SER A 35 -31.22 -40.94 7.15
N LEU A 36 -31.05 -41.76 6.09
CA LEU A 36 -29.96 -42.73 5.92
C LEU A 36 -30.11 -43.58 4.63
N SER A 37 -28.93 -44.05 4.19
CA SER A 37 -28.49 -44.76 2.98
C SER A 37 -29.21 -46.03 2.53
N SER A 38 -29.13 -46.40 1.23
CA SER A 38 -28.17 -47.42 0.72
C SER A 38 -28.32 -47.79 -0.78
N VAL A 39 -27.18 -47.79 -1.45
CA VAL A 39 -26.59 -48.65 -2.51
C VAL A 39 -27.42 -49.16 -3.72
N ALA A 40 -26.94 -48.83 -4.92
CA ALA A 40 -27.07 -49.62 -6.14
C ALA A 40 -25.73 -49.64 -6.89
N GLU A 41 -25.25 -50.84 -7.22
CA GLU A 41 -24.05 -51.13 -8.03
C GLU A 41 -24.35 -51.00 -9.53
N ALA A 42 -23.53 -50.26 -10.29
CA ALA A 42 -23.06 -50.65 -11.63
C ALA A 42 -22.02 -49.63 -12.18
N TYR A 43 -20.87 -50.18 -12.58
CA TYR A 43 -19.68 -49.63 -13.25
C TYR A 43 -19.95 -48.63 -14.40
N GLU A 44 -19.12 -47.64 -14.76
CA GLU A 44 -18.09 -46.80 -14.13
C GLU A 44 -17.85 -45.67 -15.17
N TYR A 45 -18.19 -44.42 -14.83
CA TYR A 45 -17.60 -43.24 -15.44
C TYR A 45 -17.33 -42.25 -14.31
N SER A 46 -16.05 -42.05 -14.00
CA SER A 46 -15.59 -41.53 -12.71
C SER A 46 -15.97 -40.05 -12.46
N THR A 47 -17.05 -39.85 -11.72
CA THR A 47 -17.17 -39.20 -10.37
C THR A 47 -16.32 -37.94 -10.07
N THR A 48 -16.80 -36.86 -9.44
CA THR A 48 -17.66 -36.74 -8.25
C THR A 48 -18.39 -35.38 -8.20
N ILE A 49 -19.70 -35.40 -7.93
CA ILE A 49 -20.42 -34.28 -7.31
C ILE A 49 -20.67 -34.71 -5.87
N THR A 50 -20.10 -34.01 -4.89
CA THR A 50 -20.39 -34.24 -3.46
C THR A 50 -20.82 -32.94 -2.81
N THR A 51 -22.09 -32.89 -2.42
CA THR A 51 -22.64 -31.88 -1.52
C THR A 51 -22.35 -32.29 -0.06
N SER A 52 -21.67 -31.39 0.67
CA SER A 52 -21.68 -31.14 2.13
C SER A 52 -21.54 -32.31 3.13
N THR A 53 -20.53 -32.29 4.02
CA THR A 53 -20.61 -31.86 5.46
C THR A 53 -19.35 -32.29 6.25
N THR A 54 -18.94 -31.44 7.22
CA THR A 54 -18.14 -31.70 8.45
C THR A 54 -16.59 -31.77 8.44
N THR A 55 -16.05 -31.00 9.40
CA THR A 55 -14.81 -31.16 10.21
C THR A 55 -13.47 -31.39 9.50
N THR A 56 -12.52 -30.44 9.65
CA THR A 56 -11.09 -30.77 9.52
C THR A 56 -10.19 -29.82 10.31
N THR A 57 -9.42 -30.39 11.24
CA THR A 57 -8.18 -29.84 11.81
C THR A 57 -7.02 -30.28 10.90
N SER A 58 -6.24 -29.31 10.39
CA SER A 58 -4.82 -29.32 9.94
C SER A 58 -4.37 -30.37 8.88
N THR A 59 -3.53 -30.13 7.87
CA THR A 59 -2.43 -29.16 7.65
C THR A 59 -2.05 -29.09 6.14
N THR A 60 -1.54 -27.93 5.70
CA THR A 60 -0.59 -27.67 4.56
C THR A 60 -0.98 -27.95 3.10
N THR A 61 -1.38 -26.90 2.37
CA THR A 61 -0.62 -26.26 1.26
C THR A 61 -1.44 -25.08 0.70
N THR A 62 -0.97 -23.84 0.92
CA THR A 62 -1.77 -22.62 0.74
C THR A 62 -1.46 -21.90 -0.58
N THR A 63 -2.35 -22.01 -1.57
CA THR A 63 -2.48 -21.08 -2.70
C THR A 63 -3.91 -20.51 -2.70
N THR A 64 -4.08 -19.31 -2.14
CA THR A 64 -5.38 -18.67 -1.92
C THR A 64 -5.85 -17.88 -3.16
N PRO A 65 -7.13 -17.99 -3.56
CA PRO A 65 -7.74 -17.15 -4.58
C PRO A 65 -8.03 -15.73 -4.05
N THR A 66 -7.70 -14.74 -4.87
CA THR A 66 -7.79 -13.30 -4.63
C THR A 66 -9.26 -12.85 -4.49
N THR A 67 -9.71 -12.63 -3.25
CA THR A 67 -10.79 -11.69 -2.95
C THR A 67 -10.11 -10.38 -2.50
N THR A 68 -10.40 -9.28 -3.18
CA THR A 68 -9.93 -7.95 -2.75
C THR A 68 -10.69 -7.55 -1.49
N LYS A 69 -10.13 -7.94 -0.34
CA LYS A 69 -10.53 -7.47 0.99
C LYS A 69 -10.34 -5.95 1.05
N PRO A 70 -11.34 -5.16 1.49
CA PRO A 70 -11.15 -3.74 1.76
C PRO A 70 -9.98 -3.49 2.73
N GLY A 71 -9.11 -2.58 2.31
CA GLY A 71 -7.99 -1.93 3.02
C GLY A 71 -7.52 -2.53 4.33
N LYS A 72 -6.50 -3.38 4.29
CA LYS A 72 -5.59 -3.51 5.44
C LYS A 72 -4.68 -2.28 5.41
N GLY A 73 -4.85 -1.36 6.35
CA GLY A 73 -3.93 -0.24 6.53
C GLY A 73 -2.49 -0.71 6.78
N CYS A 74 -1.52 0.19 6.73
CA CYS A 74 -0.12 -0.17 6.97
C CYS A 74 0.13 -0.40 8.47
N GLY A 75 1.12 -1.24 8.80
CA GLY A 75 1.55 -1.53 10.17
C GLY A 75 0.69 -2.56 10.93
N ASP A 76 0.02 -3.48 10.23
CA ASP A 76 -0.69 -4.62 10.85
C ASP A 76 0.35 -5.51 11.56
N LYS A 77 0.23 -5.62 12.90
CA LYS A 77 1.19 -6.34 13.74
C LYS A 77 1.22 -7.86 13.48
N ASN A 78 0.20 -8.41 12.82
CA ASN A 78 0.13 -9.84 12.56
C ASN A 78 0.97 -10.30 11.36
N HIS A 79 1.58 -9.37 10.61
CA HIS A 79 2.35 -9.69 9.40
C HIS A 79 3.66 -8.90 9.32
N LEU A 80 4.33 -8.71 10.45
CA LEU A 80 5.56 -7.88 10.56
C LEU A 80 6.83 -8.52 10.00
N HIS A 81 6.78 -9.77 9.53
CA HIS A 81 7.94 -10.45 8.93
C HIS A 81 8.04 -10.26 7.40
N ASP A 82 7.14 -9.46 6.81
CA ASP A 82 7.11 -9.20 5.38
C ASP A 82 6.79 -7.71 5.13
N ARG A 83 7.78 -7.00 4.59
CA ARG A 83 7.75 -5.55 4.34
C ARG A 83 6.61 -5.08 3.43
N ARG A 84 5.86 -5.99 2.81
CA ARG A 84 4.64 -5.68 2.06
C ARG A 84 3.53 -5.06 2.92
N PHE A 85 3.62 -5.15 4.24
CA PHE A 85 2.62 -4.61 5.17
C PHE A 85 3.15 -3.51 6.11
N GLU A 86 4.43 -3.15 5.98
CA GLU A 86 5.04 -2.01 6.68
C GLU A 86 4.59 -0.68 6.06
N CYS A 87 4.54 0.35 6.89
CA CYS A 87 4.30 1.71 6.46
C CYS A 87 5.55 2.28 5.76
N LYS A 88 5.39 2.76 4.51
CA LYS A 88 6.48 3.38 3.76
C LYS A 88 6.50 4.87 4.05
N ILE A 89 7.64 5.41 4.43
CA ILE A 89 7.81 6.84 4.70
C ILE A 89 8.60 7.49 3.56
N THR A 90 8.13 8.63 3.09
CA THR A 90 8.80 9.48 2.09
C THR A 90 8.80 10.93 2.54
N ILE A 91 9.66 11.76 1.96
CA ILE A 91 9.72 13.20 2.17
C ILE A 91 9.79 13.90 0.82
N SER A 92 9.12 15.05 0.66
CA SER A 92 9.15 15.81 -0.58
C SER A 92 10.38 16.69 -0.69
N ASP A 93 10.77 17.05 -1.90
CA ASP A 93 11.71 18.15 -2.16
C ASP A 93 11.02 19.51 -2.13
N VAL A 94 11.79 20.58 -1.93
CA VAL A 94 11.32 21.96 -1.93
C VAL A 94 12.33 22.83 -2.69
N SER A 95 11.85 23.67 -3.61
CA SER A 95 12.67 24.69 -4.27
C SER A 95 11.96 26.04 -4.23
N LYS A 96 12.63 27.05 -3.67
CA LYS A 96 12.12 28.42 -3.52
C LYS A 96 13.27 29.42 -3.49
N LYS A 97 12.95 30.68 -3.71
CA LYS A 97 13.87 31.80 -3.47
C LYS A 97 14.11 32.04 -1.98
N GLU A 98 15.29 32.53 -1.62
CA GLU A 98 15.59 32.92 -0.24
C GLU A 98 14.96 34.26 0.15
N GLY A 99 14.90 35.19 -0.80
CA GLY A 99 14.41 36.55 -0.62
C GLY A 99 15.42 37.46 0.07
N ASP A 100 15.23 38.77 -0.09
CA ASP A 100 16.26 39.78 0.23
C ASP A 100 16.56 39.98 1.74
N SER A 101 15.73 39.42 2.64
CA SER A 101 15.89 39.61 4.09
C SER A 101 15.05 38.64 4.93
N GLY A 102 15.46 38.47 6.19
CA GLY A 102 14.69 37.70 7.17
C GLY A 102 14.80 36.20 6.91
N THR A 103 13.68 35.48 6.95
CA THR A 103 13.68 34.05 6.63
C THR A 103 12.50 33.63 5.78
N THR A 104 12.76 32.77 4.79
CA THR A 104 11.74 32.10 3.98
C THR A 104 11.48 30.68 4.47
N ALA A 105 10.20 30.32 4.60
CA ALA A 105 9.79 28.99 5.07
C ALA A 105 9.84 27.93 3.96
N PHE A 106 10.74 26.97 4.11
CA PHE A 106 10.80 25.75 3.31
C PHE A 106 10.02 24.64 4.01
N VAL A 107 8.90 24.23 3.43
CA VAL A 107 7.95 23.29 4.04
C VAL A 107 8.01 21.94 3.33
N PHE A 108 8.68 20.99 3.93
CA PHE A 108 8.83 19.62 3.45
C PHE A 108 7.63 18.79 3.92
N THR A 109 7.02 18.03 3.01
CA THR A 109 5.92 17.11 3.35
C THR A 109 6.49 15.71 3.58
N VAL A 110 6.32 15.20 4.80
CA VAL A 110 6.61 13.80 5.13
C VAL A 110 5.30 13.01 5.01
N ALA A 111 5.32 11.95 4.21
CA ALA A 111 4.15 11.14 3.93
C ALA A 111 4.36 9.68 4.34
N VAL A 112 3.28 9.03 4.76
CA VAL A 112 3.24 7.60 5.04
C VAL A 112 2.22 6.90 4.16
N SER A 113 2.62 5.79 3.53
CA SER A 113 1.79 5.06 2.58
C SER A 113 0.62 4.34 3.25
N GLY A 114 -0.50 4.20 2.54
CA GLY A 114 -1.68 3.50 3.06
C GLY A 114 -2.34 4.31 4.18
N SER A 115 -2.96 3.63 5.15
CA SER A 115 -3.52 4.26 6.34
C SER A 115 -2.91 3.61 7.57
N PRO A 116 -2.08 4.31 8.37
CA PRO A 116 -1.48 3.73 9.56
C PRO A 116 -2.54 3.20 10.52
N THR A 117 -2.42 1.94 10.93
CA THR A 117 -3.33 1.32 11.92
C THR A 117 -2.85 1.52 13.36
N SER A 118 -1.62 2.00 13.52
CA SER A 118 -0.98 2.35 14.78
C SER A 118 -0.06 3.55 14.55
N THR A 119 0.42 4.18 15.62
CA THR A 119 1.35 5.30 15.52
C THR A 119 2.61 4.91 14.74
N VAL A 120 3.03 5.79 13.82
CA VAL A 120 4.29 5.68 13.08
C VAL A 120 5.15 6.89 13.42
N THR A 121 6.42 6.68 13.72
CA THR A 121 7.38 7.76 13.97
C THR A 121 8.59 7.66 13.07
N VAL A 122 9.21 8.81 12.79
CA VAL A 122 10.50 8.91 12.10
C VAL A 122 11.22 10.16 12.60
N ASP A 123 12.51 10.02 12.89
CA ASP A 123 13.36 11.15 13.24
C ASP A 123 13.81 11.87 11.97
N TRP A 124 14.10 13.15 12.09
CA TRP A 124 14.64 13.95 11.01
C TRP A 124 15.69 14.94 11.51
N ALA A 125 16.66 15.26 10.65
CA ALA A 125 17.62 16.32 10.89
C ALA A 125 18.04 16.98 9.57
N THR A 126 18.32 18.28 9.62
CA THR A 126 18.95 18.97 8.50
C THR A 126 20.38 18.46 8.29
N GLY A 127 20.79 18.31 7.04
CA GLY A 127 22.16 18.04 6.64
C GLY A 127 22.65 19.05 5.61
N GLY A 128 23.96 19.31 5.59
CA GLY A 128 24.56 20.24 4.64
C GLY A 128 24.60 19.68 3.22
N GLY A 129 24.45 20.57 2.24
CA GLY A 129 24.73 20.34 0.82
C GLY A 129 25.79 21.32 0.34
N THR A 130 25.45 22.18 -0.62
CA THR A 130 26.28 23.34 -0.95
C THR A 130 26.02 24.53 -0.01
N ALA A 131 24.77 24.65 0.49
CA ALA A 131 24.39 25.66 1.45
C ALA A 131 25.04 25.40 2.82
N SER A 132 25.56 26.47 3.38
CA SER A 132 26.16 26.60 4.70
C SER A 132 25.10 26.77 5.80
N PRO A 133 25.22 26.01 6.91
CA PRO A 133 24.33 26.17 8.05
C PRO A 133 24.53 27.53 8.72
N VAL A 134 23.45 28.08 9.26
CA VAL A 134 23.34 29.39 9.95
C VAL A 134 23.38 30.61 9.02
N THR A 135 24.17 30.58 7.96
CA THR A 135 24.18 31.65 6.96
C THR A 135 23.01 31.53 6.00
N ASP A 136 22.73 30.32 5.49
CA ASP A 136 21.77 30.17 4.37
C ASP A 136 20.51 29.44 4.85
N TYR A 137 20.62 28.63 5.92
CA TYR A 137 19.47 28.03 6.58
C TYR A 137 19.72 27.78 8.07
N VAL A 138 18.65 27.74 8.86
CA VAL A 138 18.71 27.44 10.29
C VAL A 138 18.70 25.91 10.50
N PRO A 139 19.76 25.30 11.05
CA PRO A 139 19.80 23.87 11.30
C PRO A 139 18.73 23.45 12.31
N ALA A 140 18.04 22.34 12.05
CA ALA A 140 16.97 21.84 12.89
C ALA A 140 16.90 20.32 12.86
N ASN A 141 16.27 19.74 13.88
CA ASN A 141 15.98 18.31 13.98
C ASN A 141 14.72 18.08 14.81
N GLY A 142 14.18 16.86 14.74
CA GLY A 142 13.06 16.45 15.58
C GLY A 142 12.52 15.08 15.18
N THR A 143 11.30 14.80 15.62
CA THR A 143 10.58 13.56 15.31
C THR A 143 9.21 13.89 14.73
N VAL A 144 8.88 13.28 13.60
CA VAL A 144 7.52 13.30 13.04
C VAL A 144 6.75 12.12 13.62
N SER A 145 5.52 12.37 14.09
CA SER A 145 4.61 11.33 14.58
C SER A 145 3.27 11.36 13.84
N PHE A 146 2.93 10.24 13.20
CA PHE A 146 1.66 10.00 12.53
C PHE A 146 0.77 9.21 13.48
N ALA A 147 -0.34 9.82 13.92
CA ALA A 147 -1.40 9.08 14.59
C ALA A 147 -2.10 8.12 13.61
N PRO A 148 -2.82 7.10 14.09
CA PRO A 148 -3.59 6.21 13.22
C PRO A 148 -4.49 7.00 12.25
N GLY A 149 -4.49 6.62 10.98
CA GLY A 149 -5.24 7.29 9.91
C GLY A 149 -4.63 8.59 9.39
N VAL A 150 -3.61 9.17 10.04
CA VAL A 150 -2.91 10.36 9.55
C VAL A 150 -1.81 9.94 8.59
N THR A 151 -1.83 10.50 7.37
CA THR A 151 -0.92 10.09 6.30
C THR A 151 0.13 11.13 5.93
N THR A 152 -0.02 12.38 6.38
CA THR A 152 0.91 13.47 6.06
C THR A 152 1.20 14.33 7.29
N LYS A 153 2.44 14.84 7.33
CA LYS A 153 2.95 15.83 8.28
C LYS A 153 3.94 16.73 7.56
N THR A 154 4.26 17.87 8.16
CA THR A 154 5.20 18.82 7.59
C THR A 154 6.39 19.04 8.51
N VAL A 155 7.56 19.23 7.92
CA VAL A 155 8.78 19.74 8.55
C VAL A 155 9.06 21.09 7.92
N THR A 156 9.32 22.11 8.74
CA THR A 156 9.60 23.46 8.25
C THR A 156 11.01 23.86 8.63
N ILE A 157 11.80 24.25 7.63
CA ILE A 157 13.14 24.81 7.78
C ILE A 157 13.08 26.28 7.39
N SER A 158 13.70 27.13 8.19
CA SER A 158 13.89 28.54 7.86
C SER A 158 15.14 28.69 7.02
N VAL A 159 14.99 29.18 5.79
CA VAL A 159 16.08 29.65 4.92
C VAL A 159 16.29 31.12 5.21
N VAL A 160 17.53 31.54 5.38
CA VAL A 160 17.89 32.93 5.66
C VAL A 160 17.95 33.66 4.33
N GLY A 161 17.39 34.86 4.28
CA GLY A 161 17.44 35.70 3.10
C GLY A 161 18.42 36.85 3.27
N ASP A 162 19.14 37.19 2.20
CA ASP A 162 20.03 38.33 2.11
C ASP A 162 20.11 38.88 0.68
N THR A 163 21.08 39.75 0.41
CA THR A 163 21.22 40.46 -0.87
C THR A 163 22.58 40.21 -1.55
N ASP A 164 23.36 39.27 -1.05
CA ASP A 164 24.67 38.95 -1.58
C ASP A 164 24.50 37.99 -2.78
N PRO A 165 25.10 38.27 -3.96
CA PRO A 165 24.86 37.46 -5.13
C PRO A 165 25.56 36.10 -5.04
N GLU A 166 24.75 35.04 -4.97
CA GLU A 166 25.20 33.66 -4.81
C GLU A 166 24.67 32.74 -5.92
N PRO A 167 25.28 31.57 -6.18
CA PRO A 167 24.66 30.55 -7.04
C PRO A 167 23.49 29.87 -6.31
N ASN A 168 22.63 29.16 -7.05
CA ASN A 168 21.64 28.29 -6.39
C ASN A 168 22.33 27.23 -5.53
N GLU A 169 21.77 26.99 -4.35
CA GLU A 169 22.35 26.10 -3.36
C GLU A 169 21.40 25.02 -2.88
N THR A 170 21.93 24.04 -2.15
CA THR A 170 21.17 22.92 -1.62
C THR A 170 21.49 22.60 -0.18
N PHE A 171 20.48 22.18 0.56
CA PHE A 171 20.58 21.49 1.85
C PHE A 171 19.62 20.29 1.89
N PHE A 172 19.73 19.46 2.91
CA PHE A 172 18.94 18.22 3.01
C PHE A 172 18.14 18.15 4.30
N VAL A 173 17.02 17.43 4.27
CA VAL A 173 16.31 16.93 5.45
C VAL A 173 16.36 15.41 5.42
N ASN A 174 17.14 14.81 6.31
CA ASN A 174 17.39 13.37 6.33
C ASN A 174 16.47 12.68 7.34
N LEU A 175 15.74 11.67 6.90
CA LEU A 175 14.90 10.81 7.73
C LEU A 175 15.70 9.63 8.29
N SER A 176 15.48 9.30 9.56
CA SER A 176 16.15 8.19 10.24
C SER A 176 15.26 7.56 11.31
N ASN A 177 15.70 6.43 11.87
CA ASN A 177 15.06 5.75 13.01
C ASN A 177 13.52 5.59 12.88
N PRO A 178 13.01 4.98 11.80
CA PRO A 178 11.58 4.72 11.70
C PRO A 178 11.13 3.77 12.82
N SER A 179 9.89 3.90 13.27
CA SER A 179 9.28 2.94 14.20
C SER A 179 9.22 1.53 13.59
N PRO A 180 9.19 0.45 14.40
CA PRO A 180 9.29 -0.94 13.89
C PRO A 180 8.22 -1.39 12.89
N ASN A 181 7.11 -0.65 12.78
CA ASN A 181 6.01 -0.89 11.84
C ASN A 181 6.16 -0.13 10.51
N ALA A 182 7.30 0.53 10.31
CA ALA A 182 7.58 1.36 9.15
C ALA A 182 9.01 1.20 8.65
N TYR A 183 9.21 1.55 7.38
CA TYR A 183 10.53 1.73 6.81
C TYR A 183 10.57 3.01 5.97
N VAL A 184 11.75 3.60 5.89
CA VAL A 184 11.99 4.78 5.07
C VAL A 184 12.25 4.33 3.64
N LEU A 185 11.35 4.69 2.72
CA LEU A 185 11.49 4.41 1.29
C LEU A 185 12.30 5.51 0.61
N ASP A 186 12.02 6.76 0.96
CA ASP A 186 12.75 7.93 0.49
C ASP A 186 13.30 8.67 1.71
N PRO A 187 14.62 8.58 1.98
CA PRO A 187 15.21 9.08 3.21
C PRO A 187 15.63 10.54 3.17
N GLN A 188 15.53 11.24 2.04
CA GLN A 188 16.14 12.56 1.93
C GLN A 188 15.24 13.51 1.14
N GLY A 189 14.82 14.59 1.80
CA GLY A 189 14.20 15.72 1.12
C GLY A 189 15.29 16.72 0.74
N VAL A 190 15.32 17.14 -0.51
CA VAL A 190 16.25 18.14 -1.04
C VAL A 190 15.60 19.52 -0.96
N GLY A 191 16.24 20.44 -0.24
CA GLY A 191 15.92 21.87 -0.26
C GLY A 191 16.83 22.58 -1.24
N THR A 192 16.28 23.20 -2.29
CA THR A 192 17.02 24.03 -3.25
C THR A 192 16.70 25.50 -3.02
N ILE A 193 17.71 26.25 -2.60
CA ILE A 193 17.67 27.70 -2.45
C ILE A 193 17.98 28.31 -3.81
N LEU A 194 17.01 29.05 -4.36
CA LEU A 194 17.16 29.73 -5.65
C LEU A 194 17.62 31.16 -5.39
N ASN A 195 18.77 31.53 -5.95
CA ASN A 195 19.25 32.91 -5.87
C ASN A 195 18.25 33.86 -6.54
N ASP A 196 18.02 35.02 -5.92
CA ASP A 196 17.21 36.09 -6.49
C ASP A 196 17.84 37.47 -6.60
N ASP A 197 19.15 37.58 -6.36
CA ASP A 197 19.98 38.78 -6.55
C ASP A 197 20.74 38.83 -7.89
#